data_AF-A0A8H5CG00-F1
#
_entry.id   AF-A0A8H5CG00-F1
#
_cell.length_a   1.000
_cell.length_b   1.000
_cell.length_c   1.000
_cell.angle_alpha   90.00
_cell.angle_beta   90.00
_cell.angle_gamma   90.00
#
_symmetry.space_group_name_H-M   'P 1'
#
loop_
_entity.id
_entity.type
_entity.pdbx_description
1 polymer ?
#
loop_
_entity_poly.entity_id
_entity_poly.type
_entity_poly.pdbx_seq_one_letter_code
_entity_poly.pdbx_strand_id
1 'polypeptide(L)'
;MDLDRCEDRNAATPLYVTTFFIPSTKSSKIKGETTQWAAQRGPCDPRAAMLNHLQINEPARDAHLFTYRNPKTRKLVPLTRAAFLTRVNTALAAGSHSPIKGHCLRIGGVLEWLLRGLSFEVVKVMGRWASDAFIVYLRKRSAVLAPYIQASPVFVPFTQMIAMPTRIR
;
A
#
# COMPACT_ATOMS: atom_id res chain seq x y z
N MET A 1 7.04 -9.87 -15.71
CA MET A 1 6.63 -9.08 -14.53
C MET A 1 7.67 -9.36 -13.48
N ASP A 2 8.51 -8.38 -13.21
CA ASP A 2 9.69 -8.57 -12.36
C ASP A 2 9.37 -8.01 -10.98
N LEU A 3 9.07 -8.92 -10.06
CA LEU A 3 8.93 -8.64 -8.63
C LEU A 3 10.24 -9.04 -7.98
N ASP A 4 10.99 -8.05 -7.50
CA ASP A 4 12.28 -8.32 -6.85
C ASP A 4 12.08 -8.43 -5.33
N ARG A 5 12.85 -9.31 -4.69
CA ARG A 5 12.78 -9.55 -3.25
C ARG A 5 14.07 -9.08 -2.62
N CYS A 6 13.97 -7.99 -1.85
CA CYS A 6 15.08 -7.47 -1.06
C CYS A 6 15.01 -8.03 0.37
N GLU A 7 16.17 -8.43 0.89
CA GLU A 7 16.35 -8.93 2.26
C GLU A 7 17.12 -7.89 3.08
N ASP A 8 16.59 -7.53 4.25
CA ASP A 8 17.35 -6.78 5.24
C ASP A 8 18.24 -7.75 6.03
N ARG A 9 19.56 -7.65 5.81
CA ARG A 9 20.57 -8.54 6.40
C ARG A 9 20.94 -8.18 7.85
N ASN A 10 20.39 -7.11 8.42
CA ASN A 10 20.78 -6.59 9.73
C ASN A 10 19.85 -6.97 10.88
N ALA A 11 18.82 -7.78 10.66
CA ALA A 11 17.86 -8.19 11.70
C ALA A 11 18.07 -9.66 12.13
N ALA A 12 17.86 -9.95 13.42
CA ALA A 12 17.89 -11.31 13.99
C ALA A 12 16.89 -12.28 13.32
N THR A 13 15.89 -11.72 12.62
CA THR A 13 14.98 -12.42 11.72
C THR A 13 14.98 -11.67 10.38
N PRO A 14 15.26 -12.33 9.25
CA PRO A 14 15.32 -11.64 7.95
C PRO A 14 13.96 -11.04 7.59
N LEU A 15 13.95 -9.74 7.30
CA LEU A 15 12.77 -9.02 6.83
C LEU A 15 12.82 -8.96 5.30
N TYR A 16 11.71 -9.36 4.68
CA TYR A 16 11.59 -9.41 3.23
C TYR A 16 10.61 -8.36 2.71
N VAL A 17 11.06 -7.65 1.68
CA VAL A 17 10.27 -6.65 0.98
C VAL A 17 10.21 -7.02 -0.49
N THR A 18 9.02 -6.97 -1.07
CA THR A 18 8.85 -7.06 -2.52
C THR A 18 8.86 -5.66 -3.10
N THR A 19 9.73 -5.42 -4.07
CA THR A 19 9.82 -4.16 -4.81
C THR A 19 9.38 -4.36 -6.25
N PHE A 20 8.79 -3.33 -6.84
CA PHE A 20 8.39 -3.33 -8.24
C PHE A 20 8.33 -1.90 -8.78
N PHE A 21 8.57 -1.78 -10.08
CA PHE A 21 8.59 -0.50 -10.77
C PHE A 21 7.22 -0.19 -11.39
N ILE A 22 6.73 1.04 -11.18
CA ILE A 22 5.55 1.57 -11.87
C ILE A 22 6.04 2.56 -12.93
N PRO A 23 5.75 2.33 -14.22
CA PRO A 23 6.33 3.14 -15.31
C PRO A 23 5.81 4.58 -15.37
N SER A 24 4.61 4.83 -14.83
CA SER A 24 4.00 6.16 -14.86
C SER A 24 3.11 6.40 -13.66
N THR A 25 3.25 7.57 -13.04
CA THR A 25 2.43 8.00 -11.90
C THR A 25 1.92 9.42 -12.14
N LYS A 26 0.99 9.90 -11.29
CA LYS A 26 0.50 11.28 -11.36
C LYS A 26 1.65 12.31 -11.28
N SER A 27 2.67 12.04 -10.47
CA SER A 27 3.77 12.95 -10.17
C SER A 27 5.05 12.63 -10.95
N SER A 28 5.21 11.40 -11.45
CA SER A 28 6.33 10.95 -12.26
C SER A 28 5.81 10.23 -13.50
N LYS A 29 5.36 11.01 -14.49
CA LYS A 29 4.75 10.46 -15.71
C LYS A 29 5.73 9.73 -16.62
N ILE A 30 6.98 10.22 -16.69
CA ILE A 30 8.01 9.76 -17.63
C ILE A 30 9.00 8.81 -16.95
N LYS A 31 9.50 9.16 -15.75
CA LYS A 31 10.53 8.38 -15.06
C LYS A 31 9.97 7.17 -14.31
N GLY A 32 8.65 7.12 -14.09
CA GLY A 32 8.03 6.16 -13.19
C GLY A 32 8.54 6.28 -11.76
N GLU A 33 8.13 5.36 -10.89
CA GLU A 33 8.57 5.26 -9.50
C GLU A 33 8.58 3.80 -9.04
N THR A 34 9.61 3.42 -8.26
CA THR A 34 9.64 2.15 -7.54
C THR A 34 8.74 2.22 -6.31
N THR A 35 8.06 1.13 -6.02
CA THR A 35 7.23 0.97 -4.82
C THR A 35 7.46 -0.40 -4.22
N GLN A 36 7.02 -0.56 -2.98
CA GLN A 36 7.25 -1.79 -2.22
C GLN A 36 6.07 -2.18 -1.34
N TRP A 37 6.02 -3.47 -0.99
CA TRP A 37 5.20 -3.99 0.08
C TRP A 37 5.94 -5.07 0.87
N ALA A 38 5.52 -5.29 2.11
CA ALA A 38 5.94 -6.42 2.93
C ALA A 38 4.73 -7.32 3.22
N ALA A 39 4.98 -8.60 3.48
CA ALA A 39 3.93 -9.53 3.86
C ALA A 39 3.20 -9.05 5.13
N GLN A 40 1.88 -9.22 5.17
CA GLN A 40 1.03 -8.89 6.32
C GLN A 40 0.40 -10.15 6.89
N ARG A 41 -0.17 -10.04 8.10
CA ARG A 41 -0.99 -11.11 8.68
C ARG A 41 -2.44 -10.97 8.21
N GLY A 42 -3.07 -12.11 7.94
CA GLY A 42 -4.50 -12.18 7.63
C GLY A 42 -4.85 -12.00 6.14
N PRO A 43 -6.14 -11.83 5.82
CA PRO A 43 -6.65 -11.89 4.44
C PRO A 43 -6.26 -10.69 3.57
N CYS A 44 -5.70 -9.64 4.16
CA CYS A 44 -5.25 -8.44 3.47
C CYS A 44 -3.74 -8.47 3.16
N ASP A 45 -3.10 -9.64 3.18
CA ASP A 45 -1.69 -9.79 2.80
C ASP A 45 -1.47 -9.50 1.31
N PRO A 46 -0.72 -8.44 0.95
CA PRO A 46 -0.47 -8.11 -0.45
C PRO A 46 0.33 -9.20 -1.18
N ARG A 47 1.18 -9.94 -0.46
CA ARG A 47 1.97 -11.03 -1.06
C ARG A 47 1.06 -12.18 -1.47
N ALA A 48 0.25 -12.70 -0.56
CA ALA A 48 -0.72 -13.74 -0.86
C ALA A 48 -1.72 -13.31 -1.96
N ALA A 49 -2.22 -12.07 -1.89
CA ALA A 49 -3.14 -11.53 -2.88
C ALA A 49 -2.51 -11.46 -4.28
N MET A 50 -1.24 -11.03 -4.39
CA MET A 50 -0.53 -10.96 -5.67
C MET A 50 -0.24 -12.36 -6.23
N LEU A 51 0.21 -13.30 -5.41
CA LEU A 51 0.45 -14.68 -5.85
C LEU A 51 -0.83 -15.34 -6.37
N ASN A 52 -1.95 -15.16 -5.65
CA ASN A 52 -3.24 -15.64 -6.09
C ASN A 52 -3.69 -14.96 -7.40
N HIS A 53 -3.45 -13.65 -7.56
CA HIS A 53 -3.73 -12.95 -8.81
C HIS A 53 -2.98 -13.56 -10.00
N LEU A 54 -1.68 -13.81 -9.84
CA LEU A 54 -0.85 -14.42 -10.89
C LEU A 54 -1.31 -15.84 -11.22
N GLN A 55 -1.62 -16.65 -10.20
CA GLN A 55 -2.09 -18.02 -10.36
C GLN A 55 -3.44 -18.11 -11.09
N ILE A 56 -4.40 -17.24 -10.76
CA ILE A 56 -5.74 -17.31 -11.36
C ILE A 56 -5.75 -16.73 -12.79
N ASN A 57 -4.98 -15.68 -13.02
CA ASN A 57 -5.07 -14.91 -14.27
C ASN A 57 -4.04 -15.34 -15.31
N GLU A 58 -2.89 -15.89 -14.88
CA GLU A 58 -1.78 -16.30 -15.74
C GLU A 58 -1.44 -15.24 -16.81
N PRO A 59 -1.15 -13.98 -16.41
CA PRO A 59 -0.86 -12.93 -17.37
C PRO A 59 0.48 -13.20 -18.07
N ALA A 60 0.59 -12.76 -19.34
CA ALA A 60 1.86 -12.77 -20.05
C ALA A 60 2.93 -11.94 -19.32
N ARG A 61 4.22 -12.24 -19.53
CA ARG A 61 5.31 -11.58 -18.80
C ARG A 61 5.36 -10.06 -19.01
N ASP A 62 4.95 -9.60 -20.19
CA ASP A 62 4.90 -8.20 -20.62
C ASP A 62 3.54 -7.53 -20.38
N ALA A 63 2.56 -8.27 -19.82
CA ALA A 63 1.25 -7.72 -19.51
C ALA A 63 1.29 -6.73 -18.33
N HIS A 64 0.27 -5.87 -18.25
CA HIS A 64 0.12 -4.93 -17.14
C HIS A 64 0.00 -5.66 -15.78
N LEU A 65 0.53 -5.05 -14.72
CA LEU A 65 0.65 -5.63 -13.37
C LEU A 65 -0.62 -6.29 -12.81
N PHE A 66 -1.79 -5.71 -13.09
CA PHE A 66 -3.09 -6.20 -12.59
C PHE A 66 -3.98 -6.72 -13.73
N THR A 67 -3.38 -7.28 -14.77
CA THR A 67 -4.11 -7.89 -15.88
C THR A 67 -4.90 -9.08 -15.38
N TYR A 68 -6.21 -9.08 -15.63
CA TYR A 68 -7.09 -10.14 -15.16
C TYR A 68 -7.90 -10.74 -16.29
N ARG A 69 -8.35 -11.98 -16.10
CA ARG A 69 -9.20 -12.68 -17.03
C ARG A 69 -10.64 -12.21 -16.88
N ASN A 70 -11.17 -11.56 -17.90
CA ASN A 70 -12.55 -11.10 -17.90
C ASN A 70 -13.49 -12.32 -17.72
N PRO A 71 -14.38 -12.35 -16.72
CA PRO A 71 -15.24 -13.50 -16.46
C PRO A 71 -16.17 -13.85 -17.63
N LYS A 72 -16.64 -12.84 -18.38
CA LYS A 72 -17.58 -13.00 -19.48
C LYS A 72 -16.89 -13.37 -20.79
N THR A 73 -15.84 -12.64 -21.15
CA THR A 73 -15.19 -12.79 -22.46
C THR A 73 -13.97 -13.72 -22.43
N ARG A 74 -13.50 -14.11 -21.24
CA ARG A 74 -12.28 -14.89 -20.99
C ARG A 74 -10.97 -14.26 -21.50
N LYS A 75 -11.05 -13.07 -22.11
CA LYS A 75 -9.90 -12.27 -22.56
C LYS A 75 -9.16 -11.68 -21.37
N LEU A 76 -7.83 -11.60 -21.48
CA LEU A 76 -7.00 -10.87 -20.55
C LEU A 76 -7.13 -9.37 -20.80
N VAL A 77 -7.46 -8.60 -19.76
CA VAL A 77 -7.63 -7.15 -19.86
C VAL A 77 -6.92 -6.44 -18.70
N PRO A 78 -6.32 -5.25 -18.92
CA PRO A 78 -5.75 -4.46 -17.84
C PRO A 78 -6.84 -3.98 -16.87
N LEU A 79 -6.55 -4.03 -15.57
CA LEU A 79 -7.46 -3.47 -14.56
C LEU A 79 -7.51 -1.94 -14.68
N THR A 80 -8.69 -1.42 -15.02
CA THR A 80 -8.93 0.03 -15.07
C THR A 80 -9.40 0.56 -13.72
N ARG A 81 -9.22 1.86 -13.49
CA ARG A 81 -9.75 2.54 -12.30
C ARG A 81 -11.26 2.34 -12.14
N ALA A 82 -12.01 2.42 -13.24
CA ALA A 82 -13.46 2.26 -13.22
C ALA A 82 -13.85 0.84 -12.80
N ALA A 83 -13.27 -0.18 -13.44
CA ALA A 83 -13.54 -1.58 -13.11
C ALA A 83 -13.18 -1.92 -11.66
N PHE A 84 -12.03 -1.42 -11.18
CA PHE A 84 -11.62 -1.57 -9.79
C PHE A 84 -12.61 -0.94 -8.80
N LEU A 85 -12.99 0.32 -9.02
CA LEU A 85 -13.93 1.01 -8.12
C LEU A 85 -15.32 0.39 -8.14
N THR A 86 -15.80 -0.06 -9.29
CA THR A 86 -17.05 -0.82 -9.39
C THR A 86 -16.97 -2.08 -8.53
N ARG A 87 -15.91 -2.89 -8.69
CA ARG A 87 -15.75 -4.14 -7.92
C ARG A 87 -15.70 -3.89 -6.41
N VAL A 88 -14.94 -2.89 -5.98
CA VAL A 88 -14.82 -2.52 -4.56
C VAL A 88 -16.17 -2.07 -4.01
N ASN A 89 -16.87 -1.18 -4.70
CA ASN A 89 -18.16 -0.68 -4.24
C ASN A 89 -19.25 -1.75 -4.24
N THR A 90 -19.21 -2.71 -5.17
CA THR A 90 -20.08 -3.91 -5.11
C THR A 90 -19.80 -4.74 -3.86
N ALA A 91 -18.54 -4.96 -3.49
CA ALA A 91 -18.19 -5.70 -2.29
C ALA A 91 -18.61 -4.96 -1.00
N LEU A 92 -18.44 -3.64 -0.97
CA LEU A 92 -18.90 -2.79 0.14
C LEU A 92 -20.42 -2.85 0.30
N ALA A 93 -21.17 -2.76 -0.81
CA ALA A 93 -22.63 -2.85 -0.78
C ALA A 93 -23.11 -4.21 -0.26
N ALA A 94 -22.45 -5.31 -0.65
CA ALA A 94 -22.76 -6.65 -0.13
C ALA A 94 -22.54 -6.77 1.39
N GLY A 95 -21.68 -5.92 1.96
CA GLY A 95 -21.49 -5.81 3.41
C GLY A 95 -22.23 -4.63 4.05
N SER A 96 -23.21 -4.01 3.40
CA SER A 96 -23.96 -2.85 3.91
C SER A 96 -23.11 -1.60 4.21
N HIS A 97 -22.01 -1.40 3.48
CA HIS A 97 -21.16 -0.22 3.59
C HIS A 97 -21.44 0.79 2.46
N SER A 98 -21.27 2.09 2.77
CA SER A 98 -21.38 3.17 1.78
C SER A 98 -20.28 3.09 0.70
N PRO A 99 -20.57 3.52 -0.54
CA PRO A 99 -19.58 3.52 -1.62
C PRO A 99 -18.46 4.52 -1.35
N ILE A 100 -17.26 4.19 -1.85
CA ILE A 100 -16.06 5.02 -1.72
C ILE A 100 -15.52 5.49 -3.06
N LYS A 101 -14.78 6.60 -3.03
CA LYS A 101 -14.00 7.10 -4.16
C LYS A 101 -12.56 6.62 -4.06
N GLY A 102 -11.85 6.53 -5.18
CA GLY A 102 -10.44 6.08 -5.17
C GLY A 102 -9.51 6.92 -4.27
N HIS A 103 -9.79 8.21 -4.09
CA HIS A 103 -9.02 9.06 -3.18
C HIS A 103 -9.15 8.61 -1.71
N CYS A 104 -10.31 8.05 -1.32
CA CYS A 104 -10.55 7.53 0.03
C CYS A 104 -9.60 6.38 0.37
N LEU A 105 -9.20 5.56 -0.59
CA LEU A 105 -8.26 4.45 -0.36
C LEU A 105 -6.87 4.96 0.03
N ARG A 106 -6.40 6.04 -0.60
CA ARG A 106 -5.09 6.63 -0.29
C ARG A 106 -5.05 7.21 1.13
N ILE A 107 -6.09 7.95 1.52
CA ILE A 107 -6.19 8.51 2.88
C ILE A 107 -6.46 7.41 3.91
N GLY A 108 -7.34 6.46 3.60
CA GLY A 108 -7.68 5.34 4.48
C GLY A 108 -6.47 4.45 4.78
N GLY A 109 -5.64 4.16 3.77
CA GLY A 109 -4.39 3.41 3.97
C GLY A 109 -3.39 4.12 4.87
N VAL A 110 -3.22 5.44 4.72
CA VAL A 110 -2.40 6.25 5.65
C VAL A 110 -2.93 6.14 7.07
N LEU A 111 -4.25 6.31 7.25
CA LEU A 111 -4.87 6.23 8.57
C LEU A 111 -4.67 4.84 9.22
N GLU A 112 -4.82 3.76 8.46
CA GLU A 112 -4.59 2.39 8.94
C GLU A 112 -3.16 2.23 9.48
N TRP A 113 -2.14 2.72 8.76
CA TRP A 113 -0.76 2.65 9.22
C TRP A 113 -0.47 3.51 10.44
N LEU A 114 -1.07 4.70 10.54
CA LEU A 114 -0.96 5.54 11.74
C LEU A 114 -1.59 4.86 12.96
N LEU A 115 -2.75 4.20 12.80
CA LEU A 115 -3.40 3.45 13.87
C LEU A 115 -2.58 2.22 14.31
N ARG A 116 -1.73 1.69 13.43
CA ARG A 116 -0.73 0.66 13.76
C ARG A 116 0.54 1.22 14.42
N GLY A 117 0.60 2.52 14.69
CA GLY A 117 1.70 3.16 15.42
C GLY A 117 2.87 3.60 14.55
N LEU A 118 2.75 3.59 13.21
CA LEU A 118 3.81 4.14 12.36
C LEU A 118 3.86 5.67 12.50
N SER A 119 5.07 6.22 12.41
CA SER A 119 5.25 7.67 12.45
C SER A 119 4.71 8.35 11.20
N PHE A 120 4.38 9.64 11.33
CA PHE A 120 3.94 10.46 10.20
C PHE A 120 4.97 10.48 9.06
N GLU A 121 6.27 10.53 9.38
CA GLU A 121 7.35 10.50 8.38
C GLU A 121 7.39 9.19 7.59
N VAL A 122 7.29 8.04 8.28
CA VAL A 122 7.27 6.73 7.60
C VAL A 122 6.03 6.63 6.71
N VAL A 123 4.86 7.03 7.19
CA VAL A 123 3.62 6.99 6.41
C VAL A 123 3.66 7.97 5.24
N LYS A 124 4.30 9.13 5.37
CA LYS A 124 4.53 10.11 4.29
C LYS A 124 5.38 9.50 3.17
N VAL A 125 6.47 8.83 3.53
CA VAL A 125 7.33 8.09 2.60
C VAL A 125 6.56 6.97 1.91
N MET A 126 5.90 6.08 2.66
CA MET A 126 5.12 4.97 2.10
C MET A 126 3.99 5.46 1.18
N GLY A 127 3.31 6.53 1.58
CA GLY A 127 2.23 7.12 0.81
C GLY A 127 2.73 7.94 -0.38
N ARG A 128 4.04 8.15 -0.54
CA ARG A 128 4.66 8.97 -1.59
C ARG A 128 4.07 10.38 -1.63
N TRP A 129 4.04 11.03 -0.48
CA TRP A 129 3.58 12.42 -0.34
C TRP A 129 4.77 13.36 -0.35
N ALA A 130 4.72 14.38 -1.21
CA ALA A 130 5.73 15.43 -1.25
C ALA A 130 5.58 16.45 -0.11
N SER A 131 4.40 16.55 0.49
CA SER A 131 4.07 17.51 1.55
C SER A 131 3.13 16.89 2.59
N ASP A 132 2.94 17.61 3.70
CA ASP A 132 2.12 17.18 4.85
C ASP A 132 0.62 17.41 4.66
N ALA A 133 0.18 17.65 3.41
CA ALA A 133 -1.23 17.87 3.08
C ALA A 133 -2.15 16.70 3.52
N PHE A 134 -1.61 15.49 3.67
CA PHE A 134 -2.38 14.33 4.13
C PHE A 134 -2.93 14.49 5.56
N ILE A 135 -2.25 15.28 6.42
CA ILE A 135 -2.65 15.49 7.82
C ILE A 135 -4.05 16.11 7.89
N VAL A 136 -4.36 17.04 6.97
CA VAL A 136 -5.66 17.72 6.92
C VAL A 136 -6.79 16.72 6.73
N TYR A 137 -6.56 15.63 5.99
CA TYR A 137 -7.57 14.64 5.64
C TYR A 137 -7.78 13.52 6.68
N LEU A 138 -7.02 13.51 7.78
CA LEU A 138 -7.19 12.50 8.84
C LEU A 138 -8.48 12.77 9.62
N ARG A 139 -9.47 11.88 9.46
CA ARG A 139 -10.80 11.97 10.12
C ARG A 139 -10.84 11.42 11.56
N LYS A 140 -9.82 10.65 11.98
CA LYS A 140 -9.73 10.04 13.33
C LYS A 140 -8.48 10.50 14.09
N ARG A 141 -8.24 11.82 14.14
CA ARG A 141 -7.04 12.39 14.78
C ARG A 141 -6.94 12.04 16.26
N SER A 142 -8.05 12.05 16.98
CA SER A 142 -8.10 11.67 18.39
C SER A 142 -7.60 10.24 18.62
N ALA A 143 -8.01 9.28 17.79
CA ALA A 143 -7.55 7.89 17.91
C ALA A 143 -6.04 7.74 17.63
N VAL A 144 -5.51 8.50 16.67
CA VAL A 144 -4.06 8.51 16.37
C VAL A 144 -3.27 9.16 17.52
N LEU A 145 -3.82 10.21 18.14
CA LEU A 145 -3.16 10.93 19.24
C LEU A 145 -3.34 10.26 20.60
N ALA A 146 -4.39 9.45 20.77
CA ALA A 146 -4.77 8.86 22.05
C ALA A 146 -3.59 8.19 22.77
N PRO A 147 -2.72 7.38 22.15
CA PRO A 147 -1.58 6.77 22.83
C PRO A 147 -0.59 7.78 23.42
N TYR A 148 -0.49 8.98 22.85
CA TYR A 148 0.51 10.00 23.20
C TYR A 148 0.05 10.99 24.28
N ILE A 149 -1.27 11.16 24.46
CA ILE A 149 -1.85 12.18 25.35
C ILE A 149 -2.41 11.59 26.64
N GLN A 150 -2.09 10.33 26.96
CA GLN A 150 -2.44 9.71 28.23
C GLN A 150 -1.52 10.18 29.36
N ALA A 151 -1.99 10.09 30.61
CA ALA A 151 -1.17 10.35 31.80
C ALA A 151 0.08 9.43 31.87
N SER A 152 -0.03 8.22 31.32
CA SER A 152 1.09 7.34 31.02
C SER A 152 1.06 7.01 29.52
N PRO A 153 1.82 7.75 28.70
CA PRO A 153 1.81 7.55 27.26
C PRO A 153 2.23 6.12 26.88
N VAL A 154 1.45 5.48 26.02
CA VAL A 154 1.78 4.17 25.46
C VAL A 154 2.64 4.41 24.24
N PHE A 155 3.94 4.55 24.46
CA PHE A 155 4.89 4.45 23.38
C PHE A 155 5.00 2.98 23.00
N VAL A 156 4.44 2.59 21.86
CA VAL A 156 4.97 1.40 21.18
C VAL A 156 6.46 1.66 20.98
N PRO A 157 7.38 0.77 21.42
CA PRO A 157 8.81 1.03 21.34
C PRO A 157 9.17 1.52 19.95
N PHE A 158 9.55 2.79 19.88
CA PHE A 158 10.04 3.44 18.71
C PHE A 158 11.46 2.92 18.49
N THR A 159 11.60 1.70 17.96
CA THR A 159 12.91 1.14 17.62
C THR A 159 12.75 -0.03 16.68
N GLN A 160 12.96 0.22 15.39
CA GLN A 160 13.94 -0.50 14.57
C GLN A 160 14.07 0.16 13.18
N MET A 161 15.16 0.92 13.04
CA MET A 161 15.95 1.26 11.85
C MET A 161 15.25 1.41 10.49
N ILE A 162 15.27 2.64 9.94
CA ILE A 162 16.13 2.94 8.78
C ILE A 162 16.75 4.32 9.03
N ALA A 163 18.04 4.33 9.38
CA ALA A 163 18.89 5.45 9.00
C ALA A 163 18.77 5.55 7.47
N MET A 164 18.09 6.59 6.98
CA MET A 164 18.17 6.94 5.57
C MET A 164 19.66 7.06 5.24
N PRO A 165 20.18 6.42 4.18
CA PRO A 165 21.54 6.68 3.77
C PRO A 165 21.63 8.18 3.49
N THR A 166 22.44 8.88 4.28
CA THR A 166 22.88 10.22 3.96
C THR A 166 23.39 10.20 2.53
N ARG A 167 22.74 10.98 1.65
CA ARG A 167 23.30 11.25 0.33
C ARG A 167 24.69 11.86 0.55
N ILE A 168 25.71 11.06 0.30
CA ILE A 168 27.03 11.58 -0.01
C ILE A 168 26.86 12.36 -1.32
N ARG A 169 27.10 13.67 -1.24
CA ARG A 169 27.60 14.45 -2.36
C ARG A 169 29.02 14.81 -2.03
#